data_AF-A0A961H5P2-F1
#
_entry.id   AF-A0A961H5P2-F1
#
_cell.length_a   1.000
_cell.length_b   1.000
_cell.length_c   1.000
_cell.angle_alpha   90.00
_cell.angle_beta   90.00
_cell.angle_gamma   90.00
#
_symmetry.space_group_name_H-M   'P 1'
#
loop_
_entity.id
_entity.type
_entity.pdbx_description
1 polymer ?
#
loop_
_entity_poly.entity_id
_entity_poly.type
_entity_poly.pdbx_seq_one_letter_code
_entity_poly.pdbx_strand_id
1 'polypeptide(L)'
;VSSIAAEAGVPARVVRAATRESGPFPSTGPQATDSEVQAWVALRAQGVSTETAADHFGVRPSTVRKRTRAFGPFPKRARWSNEDVDRWVQSRHAGISLAMIGARESLPPWLIAEATKAAGPFRAPRKFPPDMVGIDSIAAMCNVAWPTVASWLARGHLPPADAEYRGRPTWKVLTIRVWLSESGMARCPQCGARCRSVSRHAAHTHRK
;
A
#
# COMPACT_ATOMS: atom_id res chain seq x y z
N VAL A 1 10.91 -29.38 -22.38
CA VAL A 1 9.57 -29.92 -22.73
C VAL A 1 8.76 -28.95 -23.58
N SER A 2 8.36 -27.76 -23.10
CA SER A 2 7.54 -26.85 -23.92
C SER A 2 8.27 -26.34 -25.18
N SER A 3 9.59 -26.14 -25.11
CA SER A 3 10.45 -25.87 -26.27
C SER A 3 10.40 -27.02 -27.29
N ILE A 4 10.79 -28.22 -26.86
CA ILE A 4 10.77 -29.47 -27.65
C ILE A 4 9.39 -29.70 -28.31
N ALA A 5 8.31 -29.41 -27.59
CA ALA A 5 6.95 -29.55 -28.09
C ALA A 5 6.62 -28.55 -29.22
N ALA A 6 7.06 -27.29 -29.09
CA ALA A 6 6.91 -26.27 -30.12
C ALA A 6 7.78 -26.57 -31.35
N GLU A 7 9.01 -27.00 -31.13
CA GLU A 7 9.99 -27.35 -32.17
C GLU A 7 9.56 -28.59 -32.98
N ALA A 8 9.04 -29.62 -32.31
CA ALA A 8 8.55 -30.84 -32.95
C ALA A 8 7.06 -30.77 -33.40
N GLY A 9 6.42 -29.60 -33.32
CA GLY A 9 5.03 -29.39 -33.76
C GLY A 9 3.96 -30.21 -33.02
N VAL A 10 4.27 -30.77 -31.84
CA VAL A 10 3.40 -31.69 -31.10
C VAL A 10 2.94 -31.10 -29.76
N PRO A 11 1.71 -31.37 -29.28
CA PRO A 11 1.25 -30.84 -28.01
C PRO A 11 2.14 -31.27 -26.84
N ALA A 12 2.50 -30.34 -25.94
CA ALA A 12 3.42 -30.62 -24.82
C ALA A 12 2.96 -31.75 -23.88
N ARG A 13 1.67 -32.14 -23.89
CA ARG A 13 1.16 -33.32 -23.19
C ARG A 13 1.66 -34.64 -23.80
N VAL A 14 1.83 -34.70 -25.13
CA VAL A 14 2.31 -35.88 -25.87
C VAL A 14 3.79 -36.10 -25.57
N VAL A 15 4.60 -35.04 -25.62
CA VAL A 15 6.02 -35.10 -25.23
C VAL A 15 6.17 -35.59 -23.78
N ARG A 16 5.39 -35.06 -22.83
CA ARG A 16 5.40 -35.53 -21.42
C ARG A 16 4.95 -36.98 -21.25
N ALA A 17 4.05 -37.48 -22.10
CA ALA A 17 3.58 -38.86 -22.05
C ALA A 17 4.65 -39.82 -22.60
N ALA A 18 5.21 -39.50 -23.77
CA ALA A 18 6.26 -40.29 -24.42
C ALA A 18 7.56 -40.34 -23.59
N THR A 19 7.91 -39.24 -22.92
CA THR A 19 9.11 -39.15 -22.08
C THR A 19 8.88 -39.54 -20.61
N ARG A 20 7.68 -40.01 -20.25
CA ARG A 20 7.29 -40.33 -18.86
C ARG A 20 8.22 -41.35 -18.18
N GLU A 21 8.76 -42.29 -18.95
CA GLU A 21 9.67 -43.34 -18.47
C GLU A 21 11.11 -42.84 -18.31
N SER A 22 11.48 -41.76 -19.00
CA SER A 22 12.81 -41.14 -18.95
C SER A 22 13.04 -40.24 -17.73
N GLY A 23 12.15 -40.30 -16.73
CA GLY A 23 12.30 -39.61 -15.44
C GLY A 23 11.56 -38.28 -15.30
N PRO A 24 11.56 -37.70 -14.09
CA PRO A 24 10.82 -36.48 -13.79
C PRO A 24 11.51 -35.25 -14.40
N PHE A 25 10.93 -34.71 -15.48
CA PHE A 25 11.36 -33.43 -16.02
C PHE A 25 11.25 -32.34 -14.95
N PRO A 26 12.30 -31.51 -14.75
CA PRO A 26 12.22 -30.38 -13.83
C PRO A 26 11.06 -29.48 -14.26
N SER A 27 10.14 -29.21 -13.34
CA SER A 27 9.02 -28.33 -13.63
C SER A 27 9.55 -26.90 -13.75
N THR A 28 9.81 -26.46 -14.99
CA THR A 28 10.24 -25.10 -15.34
C THR A 28 9.11 -24.07 -15.21
N GLY A 29 8.32 -24.17 -14.13
CA GLY A 29 7.60 -23.02 -13.61
C GLY A 29 8.57 -22.18 -12.77
N PRO A 30 8.38 -20.86 -12.64
CA PRO A 30 9.16 -20.05 -11.73
C PRO A 30 9.16 -20.66 -10.33
N GLN A 31 10.35 -20.99 -9.81
CA GLN A 31 10.49 -21.37 -8.42
C GLN A 31 10.31 -20.11 -7.58
N ALA A 32 9.34 -20.13 -6.67
CA ALA A 32 9.20 -19.06 -5.69
C ALA A 32 10.50 -18.92 -4.89
N THR A 33 11.05 -17.71 -4.91
CA THR A 33 12.23 -17.31 -4.16
C THR A 33 11.96 -17.31 -2.66
N ASP A 34 13.00 -17.39 -1.84
CA ASP A 34 12.82 -17.38 -0.38
C ASP A 34 12.19 -16.07 0.12
N SER A 35 12.47 -14.94 -0.53
CA SER A 35 11.84 -13.65 -0.22
C SER A 35 10.34 -13.65 -0.52
N GLU A 36 9.88 -14.26 -1.63
CA GLU A 36 8.45 -14.47 -1.90
C GLU A 36 7.82 -15.39 -0.85
N VAL A 37 8.49 -16.49 -0.48
CA VAL A 37 7.99 -17.39 0.57
C VAL A 37 7.86 -16.66 1.91
N GLN A 38 8.83 -15.81 2.30
CA GLN A 38 8.73 -14.98 3.50
C GLN A 38 7.59 -13.95 3.41
N ALA A 39 7.39 -13.31 2.25
CA ALA A 39 6.25 -12.43 2.04
C ALA A 39 4.91 -13.17 2.20
N TRP A 40 4.82 -14.42 1.71
CA TRP A 40 3.64 -15.26 1.91
C TRP A 40 3.44 -15.65 3.38
N VAL A 41 4.51 -15.99 4.10
CA VAL A 41 4.45 -16.27 5.55
C VAL A 41 3.94 -15.04 6.31
N ALA A 42 4.44 -13.84 6.01
CA ALA A 42 3.99 -12.60 6.64
C ALA A 42 2.48 -12.33 6.40
N LEU A 43 2.00 -12.45 5.16
CA LEU A 43 0.57 -12.32 4.86
C LEU A 43 -0.28 -13.36 5.60
N ARG A 44 0.16 -14.62 5.65
CA ARG A 44 -0.57 -15.68 6.34
C ARG A 44 -0.55 -15.50 7.87
N ALA A 45 0.51 -14.93 8.44
CA ALA A 45 0.55 -14.54 9.84
C ALA A 45 -0.45 -13.41 10.16
N GLN A 46 -0.68 -12.49 9.22
CA GLN A 46 -1.76 -11.51 9.25
C GLN A 46 -3.17 -12.11 8.98
N GLY A 47 -3.27 -13.42 8.74
CA GLY A 47 -4.53 -14.14 8.51
C GLY A 47 -5.08 -14.05 7.07
N VAL A 48 -4.30 -13.55 6.12
CA VAL A 48 -4.65 -13.61 4.69
C VAL A 48 -4.77 -15.07 4.26
N SER A 49 -5.82 -15.37 3.48
CA SER A 49 -6.08 -16.72 2.96
C SER A 49 -5.00 -17.14 1.95
N THR A 50 -4.88 -18.45 1.73
CA THR A 50 -3.96 -18.98 0.70
C THR A 50 -4.38 -18.59 -0.71
N GLU A 51 -5.67 -18.36 -0.91
CA GLU A 51 -6.32 -17.96 -2.14
C GLU A 51 -5.97 -16.51 -2.47
N THR A 52 -6.28 -15.58 -1.57
CA THR A 52 -6.03 -14.15 -1.77
C THR A 52 -4.54 -13.82 -1.87
N ALA A 53 -3.68 -14.51 -1.11
CA ALA A 53 -2.23 -14.38 -1.27
C ALA A 53 -1.77 -14.91 -2.64
N ALA A 54 -2.31 -16.03 -3.11
CA ALA A 54 -1.93 -16.60 -4.40
C ALA A 54 -2.36 -15.72 -5.59
N ASP A 55 -3.58 -15.18 -5.54
CA ASP A 55 -4.09 -14.26 -6.56
C ASP A 55 -3.22 -12.99 -6.63
N HIS A 56 -2.78 -12.44 -5.49
CA HIS A 56 -1.91 -11.27 -5.45
C HIS A 56 -0.54 -11.49 -6.10
N PHE A 57 0.07 -12.67 -5.90
CA PHE A 57 1.38 -13.01 -6.46
C PHE A 57 1.31 -13.74 -7.82
N GLY A 58 0.11 -13.94 -8.39
CA GLY A 58 -0.07 -14.66 -9.66
C GLY A 58 0.32 -16.14 -9.62
N VAL A 59 0.27 -16.77 -8.43
CA VAL A 59 0.63 -18.18 -8.21
C VAL A 59 -0.59 -19.04 -7.90
N ARG A 60 -0.41 -20.36 -7.72
CA ARG A 60 -1.50 -21.26 -7.31
C ARG A 60 -1.64 -21.28 -5.77
N PRO A 61 -2.87 -21.31 -5.21
CA PRO A 61 -3.09 -21.44 -3.76
C PRO A 61 -2.39 -22.65 -3.13
N SER A 62 -2.30 -23.76 -3.86
CA SER A 62 -1.57 -24.95 -3.44
C SER A 62 -0.06 -24.74 -3.32
N THR A 63 0.54 -23.87 -4.14
CA THR A 63 1.96 -23.48 -4.03
C THR A 63 2.21 -22.70 -2.75
N VAL A 64 1.38 -21.69 -2.48
CA VAL A 64 1.44 -20.89 -1.24
C VAL A 64 1.26 -21.80 -0.02
N ARG A 65 0.22 -22.64 -0.02
CA ARG A 65 -0.06 -23.60 1.07
C ARG A 65 1.10 -24.56 1.30
N LYS A 66 1.71 -25.11 0.25
CA LYS A 66 2.84 -26.06 0.36
C LYS A 66 4.09 -25.39 0.92
N ARG A 67 4.50 -24.24 0.36
CA ARG A 67 5.72 -23.52 0.76
C ARG A 67 5.63 -22.92 2.16
N THR A 68 4.46 -22.42 2.56
CA THR A 68 4.27 -21.83 3.90
C THR A 68 3.95 -22.86 5.00
N ARG A 69 3.72 -24.15 4.68
CA ARG A 69 3.26 -25.17 5.65
C ARG A 69 4.13 -25.27 6.92
N ALA A 70 5.45 -25.15 6.77
CA ALA A 70 6.40 -25.33 7.87
C ALA A 70 6.41 -24.17 8.89
N PHE A 71 5.84 -23.01 8.54
CA PHE A 71 5.85 -21.79 9.37
C PHE A 71 4.53 -21.57 10.13
N GLY A 72 3.62 -22.56 10.13
CA GLY A 72 2.35 -22.50 10.85
C GLY A 72 2.41 -23.05 12.28
N PRO A 73 1.34 -22.94 13.07
CA PRO A 73 -0.04 -22.66 12.66
C PRO A 73 -0.30 -21.18 12.33
N PHE A 74 -1.17 -20.96 11.34
CA PHE A 74 -1.63 -19.62 10.96
C PHE A 74 -3.07 -19.37 11.42
N PRO A 75 -3.45 -18.13 11.73
CA PRO A 75 -4.85 -17.78 12.00
C PRO A 75 -5.76 -18.11 10.81
N LYS A 76 -6.96 -18.63 11.07
CA LYS A 76 -7.88 -19.12 10.03
C LYS A 76 -8.47 -18.01 9.14
N ARG A 77 -8.50 -16.77 9.63
CA ARG A 77 -8.92 -15.55 8.92
C ARG A 77 -8.20 -14.35 9.53
N ALA A 78 -7.97 -13.32 8.73
CA ALA A 78 -7.57 -12.01 9.22
C ALA A 78 -8.71 -11.43 10.07
N ARG A 79 -8.43 -11.21 11.36
CA ARG A 79 -9.30 -10.44 12.25
C ARG A 79 -8.83 -8.99 12.26
N TRP A 80 -9.26 -8.24 11.26
CA TRP A 80 -9.47 -6.81 11.47
C TRP A 80 -10.83 -6.66 12.15
N SER A 81 -10.91 -5.78 13.14
CA SER A 81 -12.19 -5.41 13.72
C SER A 81 -12.99 -4.56 12.72
N ASN A 82 -14.30 -4.45 12.92
CA ASN A 82 -15.10 -3.49 12.15
C ASN A 82 -14.57 -2.06 12.37
N GLU A 83 -14.10 -1.76 13.58
CA GLU A 83 -13.49 -0.47 13.95
C GLU A 83 -12.21 -0.17 13.15
N ASP A 84 -11.38 -1.18 12.84
CA ASP A 84 -10.24 -1.02 11.94
C ASP A 84 -10.68 -0.66 10.52
N VAL A 85 -11.68 -1.37 10.01
CA VAL A 85 -12.23 -1.13 8.67
C VAL A 85 -12.86 0.26 8.59
N ASP A 86 -13.67 0.66 9.57
CA ASP A 86 -14.28 2.00 9.67
C ASP A 86 -13.22 3.10 9.74
N ARG A 87 -12.16 2.91 10.54
CA ARG A 87 -11.01 3.80 10.64
C ARG A 87 -10.26 3.95 9.31
N TRP A 88 -10.18 2.88 8.51
CA TRP A 88 -9.62 2.94 7.15
C TRP A 88 -10.57 3.61 6.16
N VAL A 89 -11.88 3.33 6.22
CA VAL A 89 -12.93 3.98 5.41
C VAL A 89 -12.91 5.49 5.63
N GLN A 90 -12.92 5.94 6.89
CA GLN A 90 -12.78 7.35 7.26
C GLN A 90 -11.47 7.96 6.71
N SER A 91 -10.36 7.25 6.86
CA SER A 91 -9.06 7.68 6.31
C SER A 91 -9.12 7.86 4.78
N ARG A 92 -9.76 6.93 4.05
CA ARG A 92 -9.95 7.02 2.59
C ARG A 92 -10.89 8.16 2.18
N HIS A 93 -11.97 8.43 2.92
CA HIS A 93 -12.85 9.59 2.67
C HIS A 93 -12.15 10.92 2.94
N ALA A 94 -11.24 10.97 3.92
CA ALA A 94 -10.34 12.10 4.16
C ALA A 94 -9.25 12.26 3.07
N GLY A 95 -9.20 11.39 2.07
CA GLY A 95 -8.23 11.45 0.96
C GLY A 95 -6.86 10.86 1.27
N ILE A 96 -6.69 10.17 2.42
CA ILE A 96 -5.45 9.47 2.74
C ILE A 96 -5.29 8.30 1.76
N SER A 97 -4.12 8.19 1.13
CA SER A 97 -3.84 7.14 0.16
C SER A 97 -3.71 5.77 0.82
N LEU A 98 -4.12 4.71 0.10
CA LEU A 98 -3.97 3.32 0.55
C LEU A 98 -2.52 2.98 0.92
N ALA A 99 -1.53 3.57 0.24
CA ALA A 99 -0.12 3.42 0.58
C ALA A 99 0.23 4.00 1.95
N MET A 100 -0.32 5.16 2.32
CA MET A 100 -0.06 5.79 3.61
C MET A 100 -0.84 5.13 4.75
N ILE A 101 -2.06 4.64 4.51
CA ILE A 101 -2.77 3.79 5.48
C ILE A 101 -1.97 2.48 5.68
N GLY A 102 -1.57 1.81 4.60
CA GLY A 102 -0.77 0.58 4.66
C GLY A 102 0.52 0.73 5.44
N ALA A 103 1.29 1.80 5.19
CA ALA A 103 2.51 2.10 5.94
C ALA A 103 2.25 2.35 7.44
N ARG A 104 1.11 2.96 7.81
CA ARG A 104 0.75 3.22 9.21
C ARG A 104 0.31 1.95 9.95
N GLU A 105 -0.49 1.11 9.31
CA GLU A 105 -1.03 -0.12 9.91
C GLU A 105 -0.12 -1.35 9.71
N SER A 106 1.02 -1.20 9.04
CA SER A 106 1.91 -2.30 8.62
C SER A 106 1.21 -3.36 7.75
N LEU A 107 0.29 -2.91 6.89
CA LEU A 107 -0.53 -3.73 5.99
C LEU A 107 -0.26 -3.41 4.51
N PRO A 108 -0.37 -4.41 3.61
CA PRO A 108 -0.35 -4.17 2.18
C PRO A 108 -1.48 -3.21 1.74
N PRO A 109 -1.21 -2.23 0.84
CA PRO A 109 -2.24 -1.28 0.39
C PRO A 109 -3.45 -1.92 -0.30
N TRP A 110 -3.24 -3.04 -1.02
CA TRP A 110 -4.31 -3.77 -1.70
C TRP A 110 -5.28 -4.46 -0.73
N LEU A 111 -4.80 -4.83 0.45
CA LEU A 111 -5.56 -5.55 1.47
C LEU A 111 -6.52 -4.61 2.18
N ILE A 112 -6.07 -3.39 2.49
CA ILE A 112 -6.95 -2.29 2.92
C ILE A 112 -7.95 -1.93 1.81
N ALA A 113 -7.53 -1.96 0.54
CA ALA A 113 -8.41 -1.65 -0.59
C ALA A 113 -9.58 -2.63 -0.70
N GLU A 114 -9.32 -3.94 -0.52
CA GLU A 114 -10.34 -4.99 -0.54
C GLU A 114 -11.23 -4.91 0.72
N ALA A 115 -10.64 -4.77 1.92
CA ALA A 115 -11.39 -4.66 3.17
C ALA A 115 -12.36 -3.46 3.19
N THR A 116 -11.99 -2.35 2.55
CA THR A 116 -12.83 -1.14 2.48
C THR A 116 -13.66 -1.03 1.21
N LYS A 117 -13.61 -2.01 0.29
CA LYS A 117 -14.23 -1.98 -1.05
C LYS A 117 -15.74 -1.73 -1.03
N ALA A 118 -16.44 -2.33 -0.07
CA ALA A 118 -17.90 -2.22 0.06
C ALA A 118 -18.40 -0.82 0.47
N ALA A 119 -17.53 0.01 1.06
CA ALA A 119 -17.87 1.36 1.53
C ALA A 119 -17.56 2.47 0.51
N GLY A 120 -17.30 2.11 -0.76
CA GLY A 120 -17.11 3.08 -1.84
C GLY A 120 -18.42 3.81 -2.24
N PRO A 121 -18.34 4.90 -3.03
CA PRO A 121 -17.17 5.36 -3.77
C PRO A 121 -16.22 6.25 -2.95
N PHE A 122 -14.92 5.97 -3.08
CA PHE A 122 -13.86 6.83 -2.55
C PHE A 122 -13.38 7.81 -3.62
N ARG A 123 -12.96 9.02 -3.21
CA ARG A 123 -12.34 9.98 -4.13
C ARG A 123 -11.07 9.37 -4.72
N ALA A 124 -11.01 9.27 -6.05
CA ALA A 124 -9.80 8.82 -6.73
C ALA A 124 -8.64 9.79 -6.39
N PRO A 125 -7.47 9.30 -5.94
CA PRO A 125 -6.33 10.17 -5.69
C PRO A 125 -5.93 10.87 -6.98
N ARG A 126 -5.66 12.17 -6.89
CA ARG A 126 -5.21 12.96 -8.04
C ARG A 126 -3.87 12.41 -8.53
N LYS A 127 -3.81 12.04 -9.81
CA LYS A 127 -2.56 11.60 -10.44
C LYS A 127 -1.67 12.82 -10.68
N PHE A 128 -0.63 12.94 -9.85
CA PHE A 128 0.52 13.81 -10.10
C PHE A 128 1.64 13.01 -10.77
N PRO A 129 2.62 13.67 -11.43
CA PRO A 129 3.87 13.01 -11.83
C PRO A 129 4.66 12.51 -10.62
N PRO A 130 5.62 11.59 -10.78
CA PRO A 130 6.66 11.32 -9.77
C PRO A 130 6.10 10.74 -8.46
N ASP A 131 6.64 11.02 -7.27
CA ASP A 131 7.56 12.08 -6.79
C ASP A 131 6.98 13.50 -6.56
N MET A 132 5.94 13.93 -7.28
CA MET A 132 5.30 15.24 -7.06
C MET A 132 4.06 15.15 -6.16
N VAL A 133 3.81 16.21 -5.41
CA VAL A 133 2.69 16.36 -4.47
C VAL A 133 2.02 17.72 -4.61
N GLY A 134 0.69 17.74 -4.47
CA GLY A 134 -0.10 18.97 -4.33
C GLY A 134 -0.54 19.22 -2.88
N ILE A 135 -1.30 20.31 -2.69
CA ILE A 135 -1.84 20.75 -1.39
C ILE A 135 -2.56 19.61 -0.63
N ASP A 136 -3.35 18.80 -1.33
CA ASP A 136 -4.06 17.63 -0.76
C ASP A 136 -3.08 16.64 -0.07
N SER A 137 -2.01 16.30 -0.76
CA SER A 137 -0.97 15.38 -0.27
C SER A 137 -0.14 16.00 0.86
N ILE A 138 0.12 17.31 0.82
CA ILE A 138 0.81 18.03 1.90
C ILE A 138 -0.06 18.06 3.17
N ALA A 139 -1.36 18.31 3.03
CA ALA A 139 -2.32 18.28 4.14
C ALA A 139 -2.35 16.89 4.80
N ALA A 140 -2.38 15.82 4.00
CA ALA A 140 -2.28 14.45 4.48
C ALA A 140 -0.93 14.16 5.18
N MET A 141 0.22 14.58 4.61
CA MET A 141 1.54 14.43 5.24
C MET A 141 1.71 15.19 6.56
N CYS A 142 0.98 16.30 6.71
CA CYS A 142 0.95 17.11 7.93
C CYS A 142 -0.13 16.66 8.93
N ASN A 143 -1.01 15.73 8.55
CA ASN A 143 -2.23 15.38 9.26
C ASN A 143 -3.08 16.60 9.66
N VAL A 144 -3.33 17.50 8.70
CA VAL A 144 -4.21 18.68 8.86
C VAL A 144 -5.24 18.73 7.73
N ALA A 145 -6.32 19.49 7.91
CA ALA A 145 -7.32 19.69 6.86
C ALA A 145 -6.76 20.53 5.70
N TRP A 146 -7.22 20.25 4.47
CA TRP A 146 -6.82 20.97 3.25
C TRP A 146 -6.87 22.51 3.35
N PRO A 147 -7.92 23.15 3.93
CA PRO A 147 -7.96 24.61 4.06
C PRO A 147 -6.80 25.20 4.86
N THR A 148 -6.23 24.42 5.80
CA THR A 148 -5.06 24.81 6.59
C THR A 148 -3.84 25.01 5.70
N VAL A 149 -3.57 24.06 4.80
CA VAL A 149 -2.42 24.13 3.89
C VAL A 149 -2.67 25.14 2.76
N ALA A 150 -3.91 25.27 2.29
CA ALA A 150 -4.28 26.35 1.37
C ALA A 150 -4.04 27.74 2.00
N SER A 151 -4.34 27.92 3.29
CA SER A 151 -4.00 29.14 4.03
C SER A 151 -2.49 29.35 4.20
N TRP A 152 -1.71 28.28 4.39
CA TRP A 152 -0.25 28.36 4.42
C TRP A 152 0.34 28.81 3.07
N LEU A 153 -0.19 28.30 1.96
CA LEU A 153 0.20 28.74 0.62
C LEU A 153 -0.09 30.24 0.43
N ALA A 154 -1.33 30.66 0.71
CA ALA A 154 -1.76 32.06 0.56
C ALA A 154 -0.99 33.05 1.46
N ARG A 155 -0.35 32.56 2.53
CA ARG A 155 0.47 33.36 3.46
C ARG A 155 1.98 33.22 3.24
N GLY A 156 2.42 32.55 2.16
CA GLY A 156 3.84 32.33 1.88
C GLY A 156 4.58 31.50 2.94
N HIS A 157 3.88 30.58 3.62
CA HIS A 157 4.48 29.70 4.63
C HIS A 157 4.97 28.37 4.06
N LEU A 158 4.49 27.97 2.88
CA LEU A 158 5.04 26.86 2.10
C LEU A 158 6.32 27.32 1.37
N PRO A 159 7.24 26.40 1.05
CA PRO A 159 8.36 26.73 0.16
C PRO A 159 7.83 27.06 -1.24
N PRO A 160 8.62 27.75 -2.08
CA PRO A 160 8.31 27.90 -3.51
C PRO A 160 7.94 26.56 -4.16
N ALA A 161 7.02 26.58 -5.11
CA ALA A 161 6.63 25.37 -5.84
C ALA A 161 7.78 24.92 -6.76
N ASP A 162 8.05 23.60 -6.78
CA ASP A 162 9.05 23.01 -7.68
C ASP A 162 8.59 23.02 -9.14
N ALA A 163 7.27 22.99 -9.38
CA ALA A 163 6.65 23.11 -10.69
C ALA A 163 5.18 23.54 -10.59
N GLU A 164 4.52 23.67 -11.75
CA GLU A 164 3.07 23.66 -11.84
C GLU A 164 2.57 22.41 -12.57
N TYR A 165 1.46 21.83 -12.11
CA TYR A 165 0.76 20.75 -12.80
C TYR A 165 -0.71 21.10 -13.00
N ARG A 166 -1.11 21.31 -14.26
CA ARG A 166 -2.47 21.74 -14.65
C ARG A 166 -2.90 23.06 -13.97
N GLY A 167 -2.02 24.07 -14.00
CA GLY A 167 -2.27 25.41 -13.42
C GLY A 167 -2.40 25.40 -11.90
N ARG A 168 -1.68 24.51 -11.22
CA ARG A 168 -1.64 24.40 -9.75
C ARG A 168 -0.21 24.19 -9.29
N PRO A 169 0.24 24.86 -8.23
CA PRO A 169 1.56 24.63 -7.67
C PRO A 169 1.69 23.20 -7.17
N THR A 170 2.81 22.58 -7.50
CA THR A 170 3.20 21.25 -7.04
C THR A 170 4.65 21.27 -6.56
N TRP A 171 4.95 20.38 -5.61
CA TRP A 171 6.25 20.27 -4.98
C TRP A 171 6.78 18.86 -5.13
N LYS A 172 8.09 18.67 -5.09
CA LYS A 172 8.70 17.36 -4.92
C LYS A 172 8.47 16.88 -3.49
N VAL A 173 8.28 15.58 -3.31
CA VAL A 173 8.15 14.97 -1.97
C VAL A 173 9.37 15.31 -1.10
N LEU A 174 10.57 15.38 -1.68
CA LEU A 174 11.79 15.74 -0.96
C LEU A 174 11.78 17.19 -0.45
N THR A 175 11.40 18.16 -1.30
CA THR A 175 11.28 19.58 -0.94
C THR A 175 10.35 19.78 0.27
N ILE A 176 9.19 19.12 0.27
CA ILE A 176 8.26 19.15 1.41
C ILE A 176 8.81 18.45 2.64
N ARG A 177 9.57 17.36 2.51
CA ARG A 177 10.21 16.68 3.66
C ARG A 177 11.27 17.56 4.32
N VAL A 178 12.14 18.20 3.55
CA VAL A 178 13.18 19.11 4.04
C VAL A 178 12.55 20.31 4.74
N TRP A 179 11.58 20.97 4.09
CA TRP A 179 10.80 22.05 4.71
C TRP A 179 10.08 21.60 5.99
N LEU A 180 9.56 20.37 6.06
CA LEU A 180 8.92 19.85 7.28
C LEU A 180 9.88 19.58 8.45
N SER A 181 11.17 19.36 8.20
CA SER A 181 12.20 19.36 9.26
C SER A 181 12.58 20.77 9.71
N GLU A 182 12.61 21.74 8.80
CA GLU A 182 13.13 23.10 9.06
C GLU A 182 12.05 24.08 9.55
N SER A 183 10.77 23.84 9.21
CA SER A 183 9.62 24.73 9.45
C SER A 183 9.29 25.03 10.93
N GLY A 184 9.95 24.38 11.89
CA GLY A 184 9.64 24.47 13.32
C GLY A 184 8.27 23.89 13.71
N MET A 185 7.59 23.16 12.81
CA MET A 185 6.28 22.58 13.10
C MET A 185 6.39 21.28 13.91
N ALA A 186 6.02 21.35 15.18
CA ALA A 186 5.87 20.19 16.05
C ALA A 186 4.60 19.38 15.72
N ARG A 187 4.62 18.08 16.02
CA ARG A 187 3.43 17.21 15.96
C ARG A 187 2.66 17.30 17.28
N CYS A 188 1.33 17.43 17.19
CA CYS A 188 0.46 17.29 18.34
C CYS A 188 0.49 15.83 18.86
N PRO A 189 0.68 15.58 20.16
CA PRO A 189 0.69 14.22 20.70
C PRO A 189 -0.70 13.56 20.71
N GLN A 190 -1.79 14.34 20.70
CA GLN A 190 -3.16 13.80 20.79
C GLN A 190 -3.72 13.36 19.43
N CYS A 191 -3.46 14.12 18.37
CA CYS A 191 -4.01 13.84 17.03
C CYS A 191 -2.94 13.70 15.93
N GLY A 192 -1.66 13.92 16.21
CA GLY A 192 -0.58 13.83 15.21
C GLY A 192 -0.46 15.01 14.24
N ALA A 193 -1.37 15.99 14.28
CA ALA A 193 -1.35 17.17 13.41
C ALA A 193 -0.07 18.01 13.59
N ARG A 194 0.55 18.42 12.48
CA ARG A 194 1.69 19.35 12.50
C ARG A 194 1.21 20.80 12.65
N CYS A 195 1.76 21.50 13.63
CA CYS A 195 1.41 22.89 13.93
C CYS A 195 2.60 23.67 14.49
N ARG A 196 2.60 25.00 14.31
CA ARG A 196 3.63 25.90 14.87
C ARG A 196 3.52 26.09 16.40
N SER A 197 2.39 25.76 17.00
CA SER A 197 2.15 25.88 18.44
C SER A 197 1.17 24.78 18.88
N VAL A 198 1.71 23.74 19.52
CA VAL A 198 0.93 22.60 20.01
C VAL A 198 -0.06 23.03 21.09
N SER A 199 0.34 23.96 21.97
CA SER A 199 -0.52 24.51 23.01
C SER A 199 -1.74 25.25 22.45
N ARG A 200 -1.55 26.14 21.46
CA ARG A 200 -2.65 26.85 20.80
C ARG A 200 -3.57 25.89 20.04
N HIS A 201 -3.00 24.90 19.36
CA HIS A 201 -3.78 23.87 18.68
C HIS A 201 -4.62 23.03 19.65
N ALA A 202 -4.02 22.52 20.73
CA ALA A 202 -4.75 21.75 21.75
C ALA A 202 -5.86 22.58 22.41
N ALA A 203 -5.60 23.86 22.73
CA ALA A 203 -6.60 24.76 23.31
C ALA A 203 -7.81 25.03 22.40
N HIS A 204 -7.67 24.93 21.07
CA HIS A 204 -8.75 25.17 20.10
C HIS A 204 -9.40 23.86 19.60
N THR A 205 -8.63 22.78 19.44
CA THR A 205 -9.09 21.53 18.80
C THR A 205 -9.33 20.39 19.79
N HIS A 206 -8.81 20.48 21.02
CA HIS A 206 -8.88 19.41 22.02
C HIS A 206 -9.44 19.83 23.38
N ARG A 207 -9.79 21.11 23.59
CA ARG A 207 -10.70 21.48 24.67
C ARG A 207 -12.09 20.93 24.36
N LYS A 208 -12.62 20.17 25.31
CA LYS A 208 -14.06 19.90 25.47
C LYS A 208 -14.65 20.98 26.37
#